data_AF-A0A7X8PT04-F1
#
_entry.id   AF-A0A7X8PT04-F1
#
_cell.length_a   1.000
_cell.length_b   1.000
_cell.length_c   1.000
_cell.angle_alpha   90.00
_cell.angle_beta   90.00
_cell.angle_gamma   90.00
#
_symmetry.space_group_name_H-M   'P 1'
#
loop_
_entity.id
_entity.type
_entity.pdbx_description
1 polymer ?
#
loop_
_entity_poly.entity_id
_entity_poly.type
_entity_poly.pdbx_seq_one_letter_code
_entity_poly.pdbx_strand_id
1 'polypeptide(L)'
;MKKTEIDNKIRTAVNHSVPDVLDSILSRCEEHRERGIVMNTTHVKKPRWTKTLSRIAAVLILVAVGVSGYFVYGEQAVDSVIAFEVNPSLEIKINKNEKVLDVIPLNEEARVVIGNMDFKNTNLEMAVNALIGSMLKNGYIDDMHNSILVSVENKNEAKRTALGQRLRDEIMALLKAGSIDGAVLSQSLSDDDDVKTVATENEITRGKAQLILQLVSKNPKYTVEELAKLSINELNILIGARHIELENTSIEGTASTKVYIGKNVAVKTALDHAGLSDSAIRDLDVDLDYDDGRWIYEVEFKANNFEYDYDIDALTGKILSVDKDDIDDDDGDDNNPALSTYIGKDNAVKAALNHAGLSASAIRDLEVELDEDDGRWIYEVEFKASNFEYDYDIDALTGKVLSVDKDDIDDDDDDDDDYYPTQPTQPTNPPATPTRPANPPATPTQPAATTRMSAATARAKVINKFGGGIIQKIEYAYDESNPKYKGEALKDGYRVVFELNANLKAIKEWDKWDVGNDNTWDDFAHALGQMITMNQAANSVISRSGKSNTFVQKIDFLWDDSEPLYQGEAFSKGVKYSFEINANNGDFEEWDVSTGDDTWEEKYYNVQ
;
A
#
# COMPACT_ATOMS: atom_id res chain seq x y z
N MET A 1 8.17 65.31 2.49
CA MET A 1 8.07 65.79 1.10
C MET A 1 6.63 65.63 0.63
N LYS A 2 6.15 66.52 -0.24
CA LYS A 2 4.87 66.36 -0.94
C LYS A 2 5.06 65.48 -2.18
N LYS A 3 4.01 64.75 -2.60
CA LYS A 3 4.07 63.80 -3.73
C LYS A 3 4.69 64.41 -5.00
N THR A 4 4.33 65.66 -5.30
CA THR A 4 4.85 66.47 -6.42
C THR A 4 6.39 66.64 -6.44
N GLU A 5 7.06 66.59 -5.29
CA GLU A 5 8.53 66.67 -5.21
C GLU A 5 9.20 65.34 -5.59
N ILE A 6 8.49 64.22 -5.40
CA ILE A 6 8.95 62.87 -5.76
C ILE A 6 8.76 62.68 -7.27
N ASP A 7 7.58 63.00 -7.79
CA ASP A 7 7.26 62.90 -9.22
C ASP A 7 8.24 63.72 -10.08
N ASN A 8 8.58 64.95 -9.64
CA ASN A 8 9.58 65.78 -10.32
C ASN A 8 11.00 65.17 -10.28
N LYS A 9 11.43 64.59 -9.15
CA LYS A 9 12.74 63.92 -9.06
C LYS A 9 12.82 62.69 -9.96
N ILE A 10 11.76 61.88 -10.02
CA ILE A 10 11.67 60.71 -10.91
C ILE A 10 11.75 61.18 -12.37
N ARG A 11 10.98 62.21 -12.76
CA ARG A 11 10.99 62.76 -14.12
C ARG A 11 12.36 63.33 -14.53
N THR A 12 13.07 64.00 -13.61
CA THR A 12 14.44 64.50 -13.86
C THR A 12 15.45 63.36 -14.02
N ALA A 13 15.30 62.26 -13.28
CA ALA A 13 16.15 61.07 -13.42
C ALA A 13 15.91 60.35 -14.75
N VAL A 14 14.66 60.10 -15.13
CA VAL A 14 14.31 59.48 -16.43
C VAL A 14 14.87 60.29 -17.60
N ASN A 15 14.71 61.62 -17.59
CA ASN A 15 15.21 62.50 -18.65
C ASN A 15 16.75 62.58 -18.75
N HIS A 16 17.51 62.15 -17.73
CA HIS A 16 18.98 62.08 -17.79
C HIS A 16 19.51 60.68 -18.19
N SER A 17 18.67 59.65 -18.17
CA SER A 17 19.07 58.25 -18.41
C SER A 17 19.08 57.84 -19.88
N VAL A 18 18.62 58.69 -20.80
CA VAL A 18 18.59 58.43 -22.25
C VAL A 18 19.16 59.63 -22.99
N PRO A 19 20.42 59.60 -23.46
CA PRO A 19 20.96 60.65 -24.32
C PRO A 19 20.37 60.53 -25.73
N ASP A 20 19.89 61.64 -26.29
CA ASP A 20 19.54 61.69 -27.71
C ASP A 20 20.83 61.65 -28.55
N VAL A 21 20.99 60.56 -29.30
CA VAL A 21 22.17 60.29 -30.13
C VAL A 21 21.82 60.26 -31.62
N LEU A 22 20.61 60.66 -32.01
CA LEU A 22 20.14 60.58 -33.40
C LEU A 22 21.03 61.41 -34.35
N ASP A 23 21.31 62.67 -34.02
CA ASP A 23 22.19 63.54 -34.80
C ASP A 23 23.65 63.05 -34.82
N SER A 24 24.11 62.42 -33.74
CA SER A 24 25.46 61.81 -33.65
C SER A 24 25.61 60.63 -34.61
N ILE A 25 24.54 59.86 -34.82
CA ILE A 25 24.49 58.74 -35.77
C ILE A 25 24.35 59.24 -37.21
N LEU A 26 23.53 60.28 -37.44
CA LEU A 26 23.36 60.89 -38.76
C LEU A 26 24.67 61.54 -39.26
N SER A 27 25.32 62.34 -38.42
CA SER A 27 26.60 62.98 -38.73
C SER A 27 27.69 61.96 -39.11
N ARG A 28 27.76 60.82 -38.41
CA ARG A 28 28.71 59.73 -38.71
C ARG A 28 28.43 58.96 -40.01
N CYS A 29 27.30 59.18 -40.67
CA CYS A 29 27.00 58.56 -41.96
C CYS A 29 27.50 59.35 -43.17
N GLU A 30 27.87 60.63 -43.04
CA GLU A 30 28.30 61.45 -44.17
C GLU A 30 29.83 61.48 -44.38
N GLU A 31 30.63 61.37 -43.30
CA GLU A 31 32.08 61.62 -43.32
C GLU A 31 32.94 60.51 -43.99
N HIS A 32 32.34 59.39 -44.41
CA HIS A 32 33.04 58.29 -45.09
C HIS A 32 32.74 58.14 -46.60
N ARG A 33 32.30 59.22 -47.26
CA ARG A 33 31.96 59.20 -48.70
C ARG A 33 33.12 59.48 -49.68
N GLU A 34 34.31 59.87 -49.21
CA GLU A 34 35.45 60.27 -50.09
C GLU A 34 36.77 59.52 -49.86
N ARG A 35 36.82 58.21 -50.13
CA ARG A 35 38.04 57.53 -50.63
C ARG A 35 37.67 56.51 -51.71
N GLY A 36 37.75 56.94 -52.97
CA GLY A 36 37.34 56.13 -54.12
C GLY A 36 38.35 55.04 -54.49
N ILE A 37 37.85 53.80 -54.67
CA ILE A 37 38.49 52.81 -55.53
C ILE A 37 37.78 52.87 -56.88
N VAL A 38 38.51 53.26 -57.94
CA VAL A 38 37.96 53.33 -59.30
C VAL A 38 37.86 51.91 -59.87
N MET A 39 36.64 51.38 -59.97
CA MET A 39 36.34 50.21 -60.79
C MET A 39 35.53 50.59 -62.03
N ASN A 40 36.03 50.22 -63.21
CA ASN A 40 35.29 50.36 -64.46
C ASN A 40 34.09 49.41 -64.47
N THR A 41 32.89 49.94 -64.24
CA THR A 41 31.64 49.15 -64.32
C THR A 41 31.12 49.09 -65.75
N THR A 42 31.44 48.01 -66.46
CA THR A 42 30.65 47.61 -67.63
C THR A 42 29.22 47.28 -67.19
N HIS A 43 28.22 47.87 -67.84
CA HIS A 43 26.81 47.74 -67.43
C HIS A 43 26.26 46.31 -67.65
N VAL A 44 26.28 45.47 -66.63
CA VAL A 44 25.57 44.19 -66.60
C VAL A 44 24.21 44.35 -65.90
N LYS A 45 23.11 44.08 -66.61
CA LYS A 45 21.75 44.14 -66.06
C LYS A 45 21.54 42.99 -65.06
N LYS A 46 21.33 43.28 -63.77
CA LYS A 46 21.03 42.25 -62.76
C LYS A 46 19.63 41.64 -62.99
N PRO A 47 19.46 40.31 -62.92
CA PRO A 47 18.17 39.64 -63.11
C PRO A 47 17.23 39.87 -61.92
N ARG A 48 15.92 39.87 -62.20
CA ARG A 48 14.84 40.35 -61.30
C ARG A 48 14.52 39.40 -60.12
N TRP A 49 15.18 38.24 -60.03
CA TRP A 49 14.85 37.13 -59.14
C TRP A 49 15.30 37.26 -57.67
N THR A 50 16.24 38.14 -57.35
CA THR A 50 16.83 38.22 -55.99
C THR A 50 15.88 38.74 -54.91
N LYS A 51 14.71 39.27 -55.27
CA LYS A 51 13.65 39.65 -54.30
C LYS A 51 12.77 38.48 -53.85
N THR A 52 12.92 37.28 -54.45
CA THR A 52 12.13 36.09 -54.10
C THR A 52 12.82 35.27 -52.99
N LEU A 53 14.14 35.08 -53.10
CA LEU A 53 14.94 34.25 -52.17
C LEU A 53 14.87 34.72 -50.70
N SER A 54 14.98 36.03 -50.44
CA SER A 54 14.91 36.56 -49.06
C SER A 54 13.54 36.37 -48.39
N ARG A 55 12.46 36.22 -49.17
CA ARG A 55 11.13 35.89 -48.64
C ARG A 55 11.01 34.42 -48.27
N ILE A 56 11.59 33.53 -49.08
CA ILE A 56 11.65 32.09 -48.80
C ILE A 56 12.47 31.84 -47.51
N ALA A 57 13.61 32.51 -47.33
CA ALA A 57 14.41 32.38 -46.11
C ALA A 57 13.65 32.82 -44.84
N ALA A 58 12.92 33.94 -44.88
CA ALA A 58 12.12 34.41 -43.76
C ALA A 58 10.95 33.46 -43.44
N VAL A 59 10.29 32.90 -44.46
CA VAL A 59 9.26 31.87 -44.28
C VAL A 59 9.86 30.58 -43.73
N LEU A 60 11.04 30.15 -44.19
CA LEU A 60 11.71 28.96 -43.64
C LEU A 60 12.14 29.15 -42.18
N ILE A 61 12.52 30.36 -41.75
CA ILE A 61 12.81 30.64 -40.34
C ILE A 61 11.51 30.69 -39.51
N LEU A 62 10.43 31.29 -40.02
CA LEU A 62 9.13 31.29 -39.33
C LEU A 62 8.47 29.90 -39.29
N VAL A 63 8.70 29.06 -40.29
CA VAL A 63 8.32 27.64 -40.27
C VAL A 63 9.24 26.87 -39.34
N ALA A 64 10.56 27.07 -39.34
CA ALA A 64 11.46 26.39 -38.42
C ALA A 64 11.19 26.75 -36.95
N VAL A 65 10.91 28.02 -36.64
CA VAL A 65 10.53 28.51 -35.30
C VAL A 65 9.08 28.18 -34.95
N GLY A 66 8.18 28.12 -35.93
CA GLY A 66 6.81 27.64 -35.72
C GLY A 66 6.74 26.13 -35.48
N VAL A 67 7.61 25.35 -36.13
CA VAL A 67 7.74 23.89 -35.98
C VAL A 67 8.51 23.55 -34.71
N SER A 68 9.66 24.18 -34.44
CA SER A 68 10.37 23.98 -33.17
C SER A 68 9.58 24.53 -31.99
N GLY A 69 8.83 25.63 -32.18
CA GLY A 69 7.84 26.12 -31.22
C GLY A 69 6.72 25.11 -31.00
N TYR A 70 6.13 24.54 -32.06
CA TYR A 70 5.11 23.50 -31.96
C TYR A 70 5.63 22.21 -31.28
N PHE A 71 6.90 21.85 -31.49
CA PHE A 71 7.55 20.78 -30.73
C PHE A 71 7.74 21.17 -29.26
N VAL A 72 8.36 22.30 -28.94
CA VAL A 72 8.64 22.74 -27.55
C VAL A 72 7.37 23.00 -26.73
N TYR A 73 6.36 23.67 -27.30
CA TYR A 73 5.06 23.82 -26.63
C TYR A 73 4.31 22.49 -26.55
N GLY A 74 4.42 21.62 -27.56
CA GLY A 74 3.87 20.27 -27.55
C GLY A 74 4.59 19.29 -26.60
N GLU A 75 5.78 19.65 -26.12
CA GLU A 75 6.56 18.95 -25.10
C GLU A 75 6.31 19.48 -23.69
N GLN A 76 5.61 20.62 -23.52
CA GLN A 76 5.20 21.15 -22.21
C GLN A 76 3.69 21.19 -21.98
N ALA A 77 2.89 20.78 -22.97
CA ALA A 77 1.47 20.52 -22.80
C ALA A 77 1.24 19.19 -22.05
N VAL A 78 0.38 19.23 -21.03
CA VAL A 78 -0.14 18.03 -20.36
C VAL A 78 -1.02 17.26 -21.35
N ASP A 79 -0.81 15.95 -21.45
CA ASP A 79 -1.53 15.02 -22.32
C ASP A 79 -2.35 14.02 -21.50
N SER A 80 -1.72 13.37 -20.51
CA SER A 80 -2.39 12.59 -19.45
C SER A 80 -2.04 13.12 -18.06
N VAL A 81 -2.94 12.85 -17.12
CA VAL A 81 -2.70 12.93 -15.67
C VAL A 81 -2.87 11.53 -15.09
N ILE A 82 -2.00 11.12 -14.18
CA ILE A 82 -2.04 9.80 -13.52
C ILE A 82 -1.98 10.02 -12.01
N ALA A 83 -2.99 9.58 -11.26
CA ALA A 83 -2.92 9.50 -9.81
C ALA A 83 -2.51 8.09 -9.36
N PHE A 84 -1.61 8.02 -8.38
CA PHE A 84 -1.24 6.81 -7.66
C PHE A 84 -1.68 6.95 -6.21
N GLU A 85 -2.49 6.02 -5.74
CA GLU A 85 -3.23 6.10 -4.49
C GLU A 85 -3.04 4.79 -3.71
N VAL A 86 -2.35 4.90 -2.56
CA VAL A 86 -2.11 3.83 -1.57
C VAL A 86 -2.37 4.33 -0.15
N ASN A 87 -2.12 5.62 0.09
CA ASN A 87 -1.49 6.18 1.29
C ASN A 87 0.02 5.86 1.31
N PRO A 88 0.84 6.50 0.45
CA PRO A 88 0.71 7.85 -0.09
C PRO A 88 -0.28 8.04 -1.24
N SER A 89 -0.61 9.30 -1.53
CA SER A 89 -1.36 9.70 -2.73
C SER A 89 -0.63 10.80 -3.49
N LEU A 90 -0.34 10.58 -4.78
CA LEU A 90 0.40 11.51 -5.64
C LEU A 90 -0.14 11.55 -7.07
N GLU A 91 0.15 12.64 -7.78
CA GLU A 91 -0.29 12.87 -9.16
C GLU A 91 0.91 13.13 -10.08
N ILE A 92 0.99 12.46 -11.23
CA ILE A 92 2.01 12.65 -12.27
C ILE A 92 1.35 13.27 -13.50
N LYS A 93 1.89 14.43 -13.94
CA LYS A 93 1.51 15.05 -15.22
C LYS A 93 2.52 14.66 -16.30
N ILE A 94 2.06 14.12 -17.43
CA ILE A 94 2.94 13.76 -18.57
C ILE A 94 2.58 14.53 -19.85
N ASN A 95 3.55 14.67 -20.74
CA ASN A 95 3.29 15.10 -22.12
C ASN A 95 3.00 13.91 -23.06
N LYS A 96 2.67 14.21 -24.31
CA LYS A 96 2.36 13.22 -25.37
C LYS A 96 3.48 12.21 -25.68
N ASN A 97 4.72 12.50 -25.29
CA ASN A 97 5.90 11.65 -25.46
C ASN A 97 6.21 10.84 -24.16
N GLU A 98 5.25 10.77 -23.22
CA GLU A 98 5.38 10.14 -21.90
C GLU A 98 6.56 10.68 -21.05
N LYS A 99 6.92 11.95 -21.27
CA LYS A 99 7.85 12.67 -20.39
C LYS A 99 7.09 13.31 -19.25
N VAL A 100 7.57 13.07 -18.04
CA VAL A 100 7.04 13.69 -16.82
C VAL A 100 7.29 15.20 -16.84
N LEU A 101 6.23 15.97 -16.64
CA LEU A 101 6.22 17.42 -16.58
C LEU A 101 6.31 17.92 -15.13
N ASP A 102 5.64 17.20 -14.24
CA ASP A 102 5.49 17.50 -12.81
C ASP A 102 5.09 16.23 -12.03
N VAL A 103 5.41 16.17 -10.74
CA VAL A 103 4.95 15.14 -9.79
C VAL A 103 4.51 15.84 -8.51
N ILE A 104 3.21 15.76 -8.23
CA ILE A 104 2.53 16.56 -7.22
C ILE A 104 2.11 15.65 -6.05
N PRO A 105 2.64 15.85 -4.83
CA PRO A 105 2.20 15.12 -3.65
C PRO A 105 0.83 15.63 -3.19
N LEU A 106 -0.15 14.72 -3.08
CA LEU A 106 -1.49 15.06 -2.59
C LEU A 106 -1.56 14.99 -1.06
N ASN A 107 -0.82 14.08 -0.42
CA ASN A 107 -0.65 14.00 1.05
C ASN A 107 0.83 14.20 1.51
N GLU A 108 1.11 14.10 2.81
CA GLU A 108 2.47 14.26 3.38
C GLU A 108 3.36 13.05 3.08
N GLU A 109 2.77 11.86 3.07
CA GLU A 109 3.41 10.57 2.79
C GLU A 109 3.99 10.59 1.37
N ALA A 110 3.27 11.19 0.42
CA ALA A 110 3.78 11.44 -0.93
C ALA A 110 4.99 12.39 -0.94
N ARG A 111 5.06 13.37 -0.03
CA ARG A 111 6.26 14.23 0.12
C ARG A 111 7.45 13.44 0.64
N VAL A 112 7.24 12.44 1.50
CA VAL A 112 8.29 11.51 1.95
C VAL A 112 8.77 10.62 0.80
N VAL A 113 7.85 10.06 0.01
CA VAL A 113 8.14 9.13 -1.10
C VAL A 113 8.82 9.82 -2.28
N ILE A 114 8.40 11.04 -2.65
CA ILE A 114 9.08 11.87 -3.66
C ILE A 114 10.43 12.40 -3.11
N GLY A 115 10.45 12.83 -1.85
CA GLY A 115 11.64 13.31 -1.16
C GLY A 115 12.32 14.50 -1.87
N ASN A 116 13.50 14.25 -2.44
CA ASN A 116 14.28 15.25 -3.20
C ASN A 116 14.47 14.84 -4.67
N MET A 117 13.63 13.95 -5.21
CA MET A 117 13.74 13.49 -6.60
C MET A 117 13.13 14.52 -7.57
N ASP A 118 13.92 14.98 -8.55
CA ASP A 118 13.40 15.73 -9.69
C ASP A 118 13.09 14.77 -10.83
N PHE A 119 11.81 14.61 -11.15
CA PHE A 119 11.32 13.75 -12.23
C PHE A 119 11.16 14.48 -13.57
N LYS A 120 11.43 15.79 -13.65
CA LYS A 120 11.12 16.58 -14.85
C LYS A 120 11.92 16.11 -16.07
N ASN A 121 11.21 15.84 -17.18
CA ASN A 121 11.72 15.27 -18.42
C ASN A 121 12.26 13.82 -18.31
N THR A 122 12.05 13.14 -17.18
CA THR A 122 12.24 11.69 -17.03
C THR A 122 11.13 10.95 -17.79
N ASN A 123 11.39 9.72 -18.24
CA ASN A 123 10.33 8.84 -18.77
C ASN A 123 9.35 8.49 -17.63
N LEU A 124 8.05 8.37 -17.93
CA LEU A 124 7.06 7.90 -16.96
C LEU A 124 7.50 6.60 -16.26
N GLU A 125 7.92 5.61 -17.05
CA GLU A 125 8.45 4.31 -16.60
C GLU A 125 9.51 4.47 -15.49
N MET A 126 10.58 5.24 -15.75
CA MET A 126 11.64 5.48 -14.75
C MET A 126 11.16 6.25 -13.52
N ALA A 127 10.10 7.06 -13.63
CA ALA A 127 9.51 7.75 -12.48
C ALA A 127 8.64 6.80 -11.64
N VAL A 128 7.81 5.95 -12.27
CA VAL A 128 6.98 4.94 -11.61
C VAL A 128 7.86 3.93 -10.88
N ASN A 129 8.85 3.35 -11.56
CA ASN A 129 9.86 2.46 -10.98
C ASN A 129 10.52 3.06 -9.71
N ALA A 130 10.88 4.34 -9.74
CA ALA A 130 11.51 5.03 -8.62
C ALA A 130 10.54 5.38 -7.48
N LEU A 131 9.28 5.70 -7.80
CA LEU A 131 8.25 6.02 -6.81
C LEU A 131 7.76 4.77 -6.08
N ILE A 132 7.44 3.69 -6.80
CA ILE A 132 7.03 2.40 -6.21
C ILE A 132 8.18 1.80 -5.40
N GLY A 133 9.42 1.82 -5.92
CA GLY A 133 10.61 1.43 -5.18
C GLY A 133 10.87 2.29 -3.92
N SER A 134 10.40 3.54 -3.90
CA SER A 134 10.43 4.41 -2.72
C SER A 134 9.29 4.09 -1.74
N MET A 135 8.07 3.76 -2.22
CA MET A 135 6.95 3.32 -1.39
C MET A 135 7.28 2.02 -0.64
N LEU A 136 7.73 0.98 -1.36
CA LEU A 136 8.21 -0.29 -0.80
C LEU A 136 9.29 -0.07 0.27
N LYS A 137 10.32 0.73 -0.07
CA LYS A 137 11.46 1.01 0.83
C LYS A 137 11.07 1.74 2.12
N ASN A 138 10.01 2.56 2.09
CA ASN A 138 9.53 3.28 3.28
C ASN A 138 8.45 2.50 4.06
N GLY A 139 7.99 1.34 3.56
CA GLY A 139 6.95 0.53 4.20
C GLY A 139 5.54 1.07 3.98
N TYR A 140 5.28 1.73 2.85
CA TYR A 140 3.92 2.12 2.42
C TYR A 140 3.24 1.06 1.54
N ILE A 141 4.02 0.12 1.01
CA ILE A 141 3.55 -1.10 0.36
C ILE A 141 4.37 -2.23 0.98
N ASP A 142 3.70 -3.25 1.50
CA ASP A 142 4.32 -4.43 2.09
C ASP A 142 3.38 -5.66 1.98
N ASP A 143 3.75 -6.76 2.62
CA ASP A 143 2.96 -7.99 2.65
C ASP A 143 1.57 -7.86 3.29
N MET A 144 1.35 -6.81 4.09
CA MET A 144 0.10 -6.56 4.84
C MET A 144 -0.77 -5.49 4.14
N HIS A 145 -0.15 -4.57 3.40
CA HIS A 145 -0.81 -3.50 2.65
C HIS A 145 -0.24 -3.50 1.22
N ASN A 146 -0.87 -4.30 0.35
CA ASN A 146 -0.31 -4.65 -0.97
C ASN A 146 -1.04 -4.00 -2.15
N SER A 147 -2.15 -3.29 -1.89
CA SER A 147 -3.07 -2.78 -2.91
C SER A 147 -2.77 -1.34 -3.35
N ILE A 148 -2.81 -1.10 -4.66
CA ILE A 148 -2.50 0.21 -5.28
C ILE A 148 -3.60 0.58 -6.28
N LEU A 149 -4.13 1.80 -6.16
CA LEU A 149 -5.08 2.35 -7.14
C LEU A 149 -4.36 3.32 -8.09
N VAL A 150 -4.51 3.06 -9.39
CA VAL A 150 -3.94 3.82 -10.51
C VAL A 150 -5.08 4.46 -11.30
N SER A 151 -5.25 5.78 -11.19
CA SER A 151 -6.33 6.50 -11.87
C SER A 151 -5.77 7.34 -13.01
N VAL A 152 -6.17 7.04 -14.26
CA VAL A 152 -5.66 7.74 -15.46
C VAL A 152 -6.73 8.67 -16.03
N GLU A 153 -6.39 9.96 -16.18
CA GLU A 153 -7.19 10.95 -16.91
C GLU A 153 -6.54 11.24 -18.28
N ASN A 154 -7.27 10.99 -19.36
CA ASN A 154 -6.93 11.43 -20.71
C ASN A 154 -8.21 11.65 -21.53
N LYS A 155 -8.20 12.62 -22.45
CA LYS A 155 -9.33 12.94 -23.35
C LYS A 155 -9.52 11.90 -24.46
N ASN A 156 -8.53 11.05 -24.70
CA ASN A 156 -8.62 9.89 -25.56
C ASN A 156 -8.76 8.63 -24.69
N GLU A 157 -9.95 8.05 -24.73
CA GLU A 157 -10.35 6.85 -23.99
C GLU A 157 -9.45 5.64 -24.24
N ALA A 158 -9.20 5.29 -25.52
CA ALA A 158 -8.33 4.17 -25.86
C ALA A 158 -6.89 4.38 -25.32
N LYS A 159 -6.40 5.63 -25.29
CA LYS A 159 -5.11 5.96 -24.66
C LYS A 159 -5.17 5.90 -23.13
N ARG A 160 -6.28 6.31 -22.53
CA ARG A 160 -6.54 6.26 -21.07
C ARG A 160 -6.47 4.82 -20.57
N THR A 161 -7.22 3.91 -21.19
CA THR A 161 -7.26 2.48 -20.85
C THR A 161 -5.91 1.80 -21.11
N ALA A 162 -5.32 1.99 -22.31
CA ALA A 162 -4.03 1.36 -22.63
C ALA A 162 -2.87 1.85 -21.76
N LEU A 163 -2.90 3.10 -21.29
CA LEU A 163 -1.93 3.63 -20.32
C LEU A 163 -2.18 3.07 -18.91
N GLY A 164 -3.44 2.95 -18.49
CA GLY A 164 -3.82 2.34 -17.21
C GLY A 164 -3.36 0.89 -17.11
N GLN A 165 -3.69 0.07 -18.11
CA GLN A 165 -3.23 -1.32 -18.21
C GLN A 165 -1.70 -1.42 -18.18
N ARG A 166 -1.00 -0.70 -19.07
CA ARG A 166 0.47 -0.76 -19.13
C ARG A 166 1.13 -0.39 -17.80
N LEU A 167 0.56 0.56 -17.05
CA LEU A 167 1.04 0.93 -15.71
C LEU A 167 0.73 -0.14 -14.67
N ARG A 168 -0.42 -0.82 -14.76
CA ARG A 168 -0.75 -1.97 -13.91
C ARG A 168 0.26 -3.10 -14.11
N ASP A 169 0.48 -3.52 -15.37
CA ASP A 169 1.43 -4.56 -15.76
C ASP A 169 2.87 -4.23 -15.25
N GLU A 170 3.29 -2.97 -15.43
CA GLU A 170 4.60 -2.46 -15.00
C GLU A 170 4.77 -2.50 -13.46
N ILE A 171 3.71 -2.16 -12.72
CA ILE A 171 3.73 -2.14 -11.25
C ILE A 171 3.62 -3.55 -10.67
N MET A 172 2.79 -4.43 -11.24
CA MET A 172 2.74 -5.84 -10.84
C MET A 172 4.11 -6.52 -11.00
N ALA A 173 4.84 -6.21 -12.08
CA ALA A 173 6.21 -6.68 -12.27
C ALA A 173 7.19 -6.14 -11.20
N LEU A 174 7.02 -4.88 -10.75
CA LEU A 174 7.83 -4.30 -9.66
C LEU A 174 7.55 -4.93 -8.31
N LEU A 175 6.29 -5.13 -7.95
CA LEU A 175 5.89 -5.72 -6.67
C LEU A 175 6.41 -7.16 -6.58
N LYS A 176 6.21 -7.95 -7.65
CA LYS A 176 6.73 -9.31 -7.78
C LYS A 176 8.26 -9.36 -7.73
N ALA A 177 8.96 -8.39 -8.31
CA ALA A 177 10.42 -8.25 -8.19
C ALA A 177 10.87 -7.84 -6.77
N GLY A 178 10.01 -7.18 -6.01
CA GLY A 178 10.17 -6.92 -4.57
C GLY A 178 9.77 -8.10 -3.67
N SER A 179 9.30 -9.21 -4.24
CA SER A 179 8.70 -10.35 -3.52
C SER A 179 7.43 -10.01 -2.73
N ILE A 180 6.70 -8.98 -3.16
CA ILE A 180 5.35 -8.67 -2.69
C ILE A 180 4.36 -9.21 -3.74
N ASP A 181 3.50 -10.14 -3.34
CA ASP A 181 2.31 -10.48 -4.12
C ASP A 181 1.31 -9.32 -3.97
N GLY A 182 1.37 -8.40 -4.93
CA GLY A 182 0.61 -7.16 -4.95
C GLY A 182 -0.79 -7.29 -5.51
N ALA A 183 -1.59 -6.24 -5.33
CA ALA A 183 -2.82 -6.03 -6.09
C ALA A 183 -2.83 -4.62 -6.68
N VAL A 184 -3.18 -4.47 -7.95
CA VAL A 184 -3.19 -3.16 -8.60
C VAL A 184 -4.50 -2.95 -9.35
N LEU A 185 -5.27 -1.97 -8.90
CA LEU A 185 -6.49 -1.51 -9.54
C LEU A 185 -6.13 -0.41 -10.53
N SER A 186 -6.44 -0.57 -11.81
CA SER A 186 -6.27 0.47 -12.83
C SER A 186 -7.61 0.94 -13.38
N GLN A 187 -7.94 2.22 -13.19
CA GLN A 187 -9.21 2.81 -13.63
C GLN A 187 -9.04 4.00 -14.57
N SER A 188 -10.03 4.15 -15.45
CA SER A 188 -10.26 5.36 -16.24
C SER A 188 -10.96 6.42 -15.39
N LEU A 189 -10.32 7.56 -15.12
CA LEU A 189 -10.96 8.63 -14.35
C LEU A 189 -11.95 9.42 -15.22
N SER A 190 -13.19 9.56 -14.73
CA SER A 190 -14.26 10.35 -15.34
C SER A 190 -14.16 11.84 -15.00
N ASP A 191 -14.74 12.70 -15.84
CA ASP A 191 -14.94 14.13 -15.56
C ASP A 191 -16.33 14.40 -14.96
N ASP A 192 -16.82 13.50 -14.11
CA ASP A 192 -18.10 13.63 -13.42
C ASP A 192 -18.03 14.70 -12.31
N ASP A 193 -19.13 15.40 -12.03
CA ASP A 193 -19.22 16.41 -10.96
C ASP A 193 -19.57 15.80 -9.59
N ASP A 194 -20.22 14.64 -9.55
CA ASP A 194 -20.50 13.91 -8.30
C ASP A 194 -19.20 13.33 -7.72
N VAL A 195 -18.32 12.80 -8.57
CA VAL A 195 -16.95 12.36 -8.21
C VAL A 195 -16.12 13.53 -7.64
N LYS A 196 -16.25 14.74 -8.21
CA LYS A 196 -15.58 15.95 -7.69
C LYS A 196 -16.15 16.37 -6.34
N THR A 197 -17.47 16.25 -6.16
CA THR A 197 -18.17 16.61 -4.92
C THR A 197 -17.78 15.67 -3.79
N VAL A 198 -17.92 14.35 -3.98
CA VAL A 198 -17.52 13.32 -3.01
C VAL A 198 -16.05 13.46 -2.61
N ALA A 199 -15.13 13.66 -3.58
CA ALA A 199 -13.72 13.90 -3.30
C ALA A 199 -13.49 15.12 -2.40
N THR A 200 -14.19 16.22 -2.67
CA THR A 200 -14.04 17.49 -1.93
C THR A 200 -14.64 17.42 -0.53
N GLU A 201 -15.82 16.82 -0.38
CA GLU A 201 -16.56 16.79 0.89
C GLU A 201 -15.99 15.77 1.90
N ASN A 202 -15.31 14.73 1.43
CA ASN A 202 -14.72 13.68 2.27
C ASN A 202 -13.17 13.80 2.40
N GLU A 203 -12.57 14.88 1.89
CA GLU A 203 -11.12 15.12 1.85
C GLU A 203 -10.29 13.99 1.18
N ILE A 204 -10.89 13.26 0.22
CA ILE A 204 -10.26 12.16 -0.52
C ILE A 204 -9.89 12.53 -1.97
N THR A 205 -9.12 11.67 -2.60
CA THR A 205 -8.75 11.74 -4.01
C THR A 205 -9.94 11.45 -4.95
N ARG A 206 -9.93 12.03 -6.16
CA ARG A 206 -10.93 11.72 -7.21
C ARG A 206 -10.92 10.24 -7.62
N GLY A 207 -9.78 9.56 -7.55
CA GLY A 207 -9.68 8.13 -7.82
C GLY A 207 -10.49 7.31 -6.82
N LYS A 208 -10.13 7.41 -5.53
CA LYS A 208 -10.88 6.80 -4.42
C LYS A 208 -12.36 7.18 -4.41
N ALA A 209 -12.71 8.44 -4.70
CA ALA A 209 -14.10 8.88 -4.78
C ALA A 209 -14.90 8.15 -5.88
N GLN A 210 -14.31 7.94 -7.07
CA GLN A 210 -14.93 7.17 -8.15
C GLN A 210 -15.07 5.69 -7.80
N LEU A 211 -14.13 5.12 -7.04
CA LEU A 211 -14.21 3.74 -6.55
C LEU A 211 -15.36 3.57 -5.54
N ILE A 212 -15.44 4.47 -4.55
CA ILE A 212 -16.50 4.49 -3.54
C ILE A 212 -17.89 4.67 -4.16
N LEU A 213 -18.04 5.54 -5.15
CA LEU A 213 -19.33 5.74 -5.83
C LEU A 213 -19.84 4.48 -6.57
N GLN A 214 -18.93 3.62 -7.05
CA GLN A 214 -19.31 2.31 -7.63
C GLN A 214 -19.70 1.31 -6.55
N LEU A 215 -18.97 1.27 -5.43
CA LEU A 215 -19.30 0.39 -4.28
C LEU A 215 -20.69 0.70 -3.71
N VAL A 216 -20.99 1.98 -3.48
CA VAL A 216 -22.29 2.45 -2.97
C VAL A 216 -23.43 2.27 -3.99
N SER A 217 -23.15 2.32 -5.30
CA SER A 217 -24.18 2.09 -6.32
C SER A 217 -24.51 0.60 -6.54
N LYS A 218 -23.55 -0.29 -6.27
CA LYS A 218 -23.72 -1.75 -6.33
C LYS A 218 -24.35 -2.31 -5.04
N ASN A 219 -23.94 -1.84 -3.85
CA ASN A 219 -24.55 -2.23 -2.57
C ASN A 219 -25.01 -1.00 -1.75
N PRO A 220 -26.33 -0.72 -1.68
CA PRO A 220 -26.90 0.38 -0.90
C PRO A 220 -26.78 0.27 0.63
N LYS A 221 -26.23 -0.81 1.20
CA LYS A 221 -25.85 -0.85 2.63
C LYS A 221 -24.79 0.22 2.95
N TYR A 222 -23.78 0.36 2.08
CA TYR A 222 -22.61 1.18 2.36
C TYR A 222 -22.88 2.67 2.14
N THR A 223 -22.36 3.55 3.02
CA THR A 223 -22.32 4.99 2.75
C THR A 223 -20.94 5.44 2.28
N VAL A 224 -20.94 6.58 1.58
CA VAL A 224 -19.72 7.29 1.18
C VAL A 224 -18.86 7.65 2.41
N GLU A 225 -19.47 7.96 3.55
CA GLU A 225 -18.74 8.39 4.75
C GLU A 225 -18.03 7.22 5.45
N GLU A 226 -18.57 6.00 5.43
CA GLU A 226 -17.83 4.81 5.90
C GLU A 226 -16.67 4.48 4.95
N LEU A 227 -16.95 4.28 3.67
CA LEU A 227 -15.94 3.84 2.70
C LEU A 227 -14.84 4.89 2.47
N ALA A 228 -15.10 6.17 2.74
CA ALA A 228 -14.08 7.22 2.73
C ALA A 228 -13.01 7.03 3.82
N LYS A 229 -13.31 6.31 4.92
CA LYS A 229 -12.37 6.05 6.03
C LYS A 229 -11.42 4.88 5.71
N LEU A 230 -11.86 3.90 4.93
CA LEU A 230 -11.09 2.71 4.54
C LEU A 230 -9.85 3.04 3.67
N SER A 231 -8.78 2.27 3.80
CA SER A 231 -7.63 2.33 2.88
C SER A 231 -7.97 1.77 1.49
N ILE A 232 -7.08 1.99 0.52
CA ILE A 232 -7.19 1.34 -0.80
C ILE A 232 -7.10 -0.19 -0.69
N ASN A 233 -6.40 -0.71 0.32
CA ASN A 233 -6.32 -2.15 0.60
C ASN A 233 -7.66 -2.70 1.09
N GLU A 234 -8.27 -2.05 2.09
CA GLU A 234 -9.60 -2.45 2.60
C GLU A 234 -10.69 -2.32 1.54
N LEU A 235 -10.71 -1.25 0.74
CA LEU A 235 -11.65 -1.13 -0.39
C LEU A 235 -11.45 -2.27 -1.43
N ASN A 236 -10.22 -2.73 -1.63
CA ASN A 236 -9.91 -3.85 -2.54
C ASN A 236 -10.31 -5.22 -1.95
N ILE A 237 -10.22 -5.40 -0.61
CA ILE A 237 -10.80 -6.56 0.08
C ILE A 237 -12.32 -6.57 -0.13
N LEU A 238 -12.98 -5.42 0.03
CA LEU A 238 -14.44 -5.30 -0.09
C LEU A 238 -14.96 -5.62 -1.49
N ILE A 239 -14.21 -5.24 -2.52
CA ILE A 239 -14.51 -5.61 -3.91
C ILE A 239 -14.47 -7.12 -4.10
N GLY A 240 -13.46 -7.80 -3.52
CA GLY A 240 -13.33 -9.25 -3.59
C GLY A 240 -14.42 -9.99 -2.80
N ALA A 241 -14.59 -9.67 -1.52
CA ALA A 241 -15.50 -10.35 -0.59
C ALA A 241 -16.99 -10.22 -0.94
N ARG A 242 -17.36 -9.25 -1.78
CA ARG A 242 -18.74 -9.05 -2.25
C ARG A 242 -18.86 -9.04 -3.78
N HIS A 243 -17.88 -9.66 -4.47
CA HIS A 243 -17.83 -9.89 -5.93
C HIS A 243 -18.19 -8.66 -6.78
N ILE A 244 -17.73 -7.48 -6.39
CA ILE A 244 -18.25 -6.22 -6.95
C ILE A 244 -17.59 -5.92 -8.30
N GLU A 245 -18.23 -6.35 -9.39
CA GLU A 245 -17.95 -5.88 -10.75
C GLU A 245 -17.83 -4.34 -10.80
N LEU A 246 -16.69 -3.83 -11.23
CA LEU A 246 -16.44 -2.40 -11.38
C LEU A 246 -16.49 -1.95 -12.84
N GLU A 247 -17.08 -0.78 -13.08
CA GLU A 247 -17.07 -0.16 -14.41
C GLU A 247 -15.74 0.56 -14.68
N ASN A 248 -15.23 0.41 -15.90
CA ASN A 248 -14.05 1.14 -16.40
C ASN A 248 -12.78 0.99 -15.53
N THR A 249 -12.76 -0.04 -14.69
CA THR A 249 -11.74 -0.38 -13.70
C THR A 249 -11.35 -1.84 -13.92
N SER A 250 -10.07 -2.17 -13.74
CA SER A 250 -9.56 -3.53 -13.87
C SER A 250 -8.57 -3.80 -12.75
N ILE A 251 -8.69 -4.96 -12.12
CA ILE A 251 -7.89 -5.37 -10.96
C ILE A 251 -7.00 -6.54 -11.39
N GLU A 252 -5.79 -6.61 -10.85
CA GLU A 252 -4.87 -7.72 -11.06
C GLU A 252 -4.16 -8.02 -9.73
N GLY A 253 -4.16 -9.28 -9.29
CA GLY A 253 -3.72 -9.69 -7.96
C GLY A 253 -4.78 -9.52 -6.86
N THR A 254 -4.48 -10.00 -5.66
CA THR A 254 -5.44 -10.15 -4.54
C THR A 254 -5.08 -9.25 -3.37
N ALA A 255 -6.05 -8.56 -2.78
CA ALA A 255 -5.82 -7.69 -1.63
C ALA A 255 -5.34 -8.47 -0.39
N SER A 256 -4.36 -7.93 0.35
CA SER A 256 -3.82 -8.63 1.52
C SER A 256 -4.75 -8.50 2.72
N THR A 257 -5.23 -9.63 3.21
CA THR A 257 -6.00 -9.78 4.46
C THR A 257 -5.12 -10.00 5.70
N LYS A 258 -3.78 -10.02 5.56
CA LYS A 258 -2.82 -10.36 6.64
C LYS A 258 -2.79 -9.37 7.83
N VAL A 259 -3.57 -8.30 7.77
CA VAL A 259 -3.84 -7.40 8.90
C VAL A 259 -4.86 -7.97 9.91
N TYR A 260 -5.67 -8.93 9.46
CA TYR A 260 -6.73 -9.58 10.24
C TYR A 260 -6.25 -10.88 10.91
N ILE A 261 -7.08 -11.41 11.82
CA ILE A 261 -6.82 -12.67 12.53
C ILE A 261 -6.76 -13.90 11.61
N GLY A 262 -7.47 -13.88 10.47
CA GLY A 262 -7.57 -14.99 9.53
C GLY A 262 -8.65 -16.02 9.90
N LYS A 263 -9.19 -16.68 8.87
CA LYS A 263 -10.33 -17.61 8.93
C LYS A 263 -10.18 -18.67 10.04
N ASN A 264 -9.07 -19.42 10.07
CA ASN A 264 -8.83 -20.47 11.08
C ASN A 264 -8.84 -19.95 12.52
N VAL A 265 -8.49 -18.68 12.77
CA VAL A 265 -8.55 -18.09 14.12
C VAL A 265 -9.98 -17.73 14.48
N ALA A 266 -10.76 -17.16 13.56
CA ALA A 266 -12.19 -16.89 13.76
C ALA A 266 -12.97 -18.18 14.06
N VAL A 267 -12.80 -19.23 13.24
CA VAL A 267 -13.41 -20.55 13.45
C VAL A 267 -13.02 -21.14 14.81
N LYS A 268 -11.73 -21.10 15.18
CA LYS A 268 -11.29 -21.60 16.50
C LYS A 268 -11.93 -20.81 17.64
N THR A 269 -12.05 -19.48 17.52
CA THR A 269 -12.69 -18.62 18.52
C THR A 269 -14.17 -18.96 18.69
N ALA A 270 -14.90 -19.20 17.59
CA ALA A 270 -16.30 -19.61 17.63
C ALA A 270 -16.48 -21.00 18.29
N LEU A 271 -15.63 -21.97 17.92
CA LEU A 271 -15.62 -23.32 18.49
C LEU A 271 -15.27 -23.34 19.99
N ASP A 272 -14.22 -22.61 20.40
CA ASP A 272 -13.80 -22.47 21.80
C ASP A 272 -14.95 -21.88 22.65
N HIS A 273 -15.68 -20.90 22.13
CA HIS A 273 -16.83 -20.27 22.80
C HIS A 273 -18.05 -21.19 22.86
N ALA A 274 -18.36 -21.93 21.78
CA ALA A 274 -19.41 -22.94 21.75
C ALA A 274 -19.11 -24.15 22.66
N GLY A 275 -17.84 -24.34 23.04
CA GLY A 275 -17.37 -25.53 23.78
C GLY A 275 -17.28 -26.77 22.89
N LEU A 276 -17.08 -26.58 21.58
CA LEU A 276 -17.07 -27.62 20.56
C LEU A 276 -15.65 -27.89 20.04
N SER A 277 -15.48 -29.05 19.42
CA SER A 277 -14.28 -29.41 18.65
C SER A 277 -14.57 -29.32 17.16
N ASP A 278 -13.57 -28.96 16.36
CA ASP A 278 -13.62 -28.95 14.88
C ASP A 278 -14.19 -30.26 14.28
N SER A 279 -13.85 -31.43 14.86
CA SER A 279 -14.38 -32.74 14.45
C SER A 279 -15.83 -33.02 14.90
N ALA A 280 -16.56 -32.03 15.41
CA ALA A 280 -17.94 -32.16 15.92
C ALA A 280 -18.89 -31.12 15.32
N ILE A 281 -18.45 -30.40 14.28
CA ILE A 281 -19.28 -29.48 13.51
C ILE A 281 -19.44 -29.94 12.05
N ARG A 282 -20.56 -29.56 11.48
CA ARG A 282 -20.98 -29.73 10.09
C ARG A 282 -21.08 -28.37 9.40
N ASP A 283 -21.11 -28.41 8.06
CA ASP A 283 -21.56 -27.33 7.18
C ASP A 283 -21.00 -25.96 7.62
N LEU A 284 -19.68 -25.79 7.46
CA LEU A 284 -18.95 -24.62 7.95
C LEU A 284 -18.77 -23.62 6.80
N ASP A 285 -19.38 -22.45 6.91
CA ASP A 285 -19.02 -21.28 6.11
C ASP A 285 -18.19 -20.30 6.95
N VAL A 286 -17.26 -19.60 6.28
CA VAL A 286 -16.43 -18.56 6.86
C VAL A 286 -16.26 -17.46 5.82
N ASP A 287 -16.83 -16.29 6.09
CA ASP A 287 -16.71 -15.14 5.18
C ASP A 287 -16.18 -13.88 5.88
N LEU A 288 -15.90 -12.81 5.11
CA LEU A 288 -15.22 -11.60 5.59
C LEU A 288 -15.92 -10.33 5.06
N ASP A 289 -16.96 -9.84 5.77
CA ASP A 289 -17.67 -8.61 5.40
C ASP A 289 -17.17 -7.37 6.14
N TYR A 290 -17.67 -6.23 5.67
CA TYR A 290 -17.58 -4.92 6.27
C TYR A 290 -18.99 -4.37 6.59
N ASP A 291 -19.53 -4.69 7.78
CA ASP A 291 -20.81 -4.16 8.26
C ASP A 291 -20.65 -3.16 9.42
N ASP A 292 -21.62 -2.28 9.61
CA ASP A 292 -21.69 -1.25 10.67
C ASP A 292 -20.38 -0.43 10.91
N GLY A 293 -19.57 -0.30 9.85
CA GLY A 293 -18.31 0.44 9.84
C GLY A 293 -17.05 -0.33 10.27
N ARG A 294 -17.10 -1.66 10.37
CA ARG A 294 -15.97 -2.51 10.81
C ARG A 294 -15.81 -3.77 9.95
N TRP A 295 -14.64 -4.40 10.01
CA TRP A 295 -14.44 -5.73 9.43
C TRP A 295 -14.81 -6.84 10.41
N ILE A 296 -15.59 -7.82 9.94
CA ILE A 296 -16.02 -9.00 10.69
C ILE A 296 -15.66 -10.27 9.91
N TYR A 297 -15.36 -11.35 10.61
CA TYR A 297 -15.58 -12.68 10.08
C TYR A 297 -16.99 -13.11 10.46
N GLU A 298 -17.78 -13.47 9.45
CA GLU A 298 -19.05 -14.20 9.58
C GLU A 298 -18.65 -15.69 9.65
N VAL A 299 -19.13 -16.45 10.64
CA VAL A 299 -18.73 -17.84 10.88
C VAL A 299 -19.96 -18.68 11.24
N GLU A 300 -20.47 -19.41 10.25
CA GLU A 300 -21.67 -20.25 10.38
C GLU A 300 -21.28 -21.74 10.47
N PHE A 301 -21.92 -22.50 11.36
CA PHE A 301 -21.77 -23.96 11.40
C PHE A 301 -22.92 -24.67 12.14
N LYS A 302 -23.11 -25.97 11.88
CA LYS A 302 -24.16 -26.80 12.49
C LYS A 302 -23.58 -27.83 13.47
N ALA A 303 -24.16 -27.96 14.67
CA ALA A 303 -23.80 -29.00 15.65
C ALA A 303 -24.78 -29.22 16.83
N ASN A 304 -25.12 -30.49 17.06
CA ASN A 304 -26.02 -31.00 18.10
C ASN A 304 -27.49 -30.57 17.92
N ASN A 305 -27.98 -30.57 16.67
CA ASN A 305 -29.31 -30.09 16.26
C ASN A 305 -29.50 -28.57 16.39
N PHE A 306 -28.42 -27.81 16.24
CA PHE A 306 -28.42 -26.36 16.24
C PHE A 306 -27.53 -25.79 15.15
N GLU A 307 -27.96 -24.69 14.57
CA GLU A 307 -27.16 -23.78 13.76
C GLU A 307 -26.54 -22.73 14.69
N TYR A 308 -25.32 -22.26 14.37
CA TYR A 308 -24.62 -21.22 15.11
C TYR A 308 -24.10 -20.19 14.11
N ASP A 309 -24.36 -18.92 14.40
CA ASP A 309 -23.83 -17.75 13.68
C ASP A 309 -22.96 -16.92 14.65
N TYR A 310 -21.85 -16.38 14.17
CA TYR A 310 -20.83 -15.68 14.94
C TYR A 310 -20.19 -14.52 14.16
N ASP A 311 -20.64 -13.30 14.44
CA ASP A 311 -19.87 -12.09 14.13
C ASP A 311 -18.58 -12.03 14.97
N ILE A 312 -17.40 -12.07 14.35
CA ILE A 312 -16.09 -11.95 15.04
C ILE A 312 -15.30 -10.77 14.47
N ASP A 313 -14.93 -9.80 15.31
CA ASP A 313 -14.13 -8.65 14.90
C ASP A 313 -12.80 -9.06 14.25
N ALA A 314 -12.66 -8.82 12.95
CA ALA A 314 -11.57 -9.39 12.14
C ALA A 314 -10.18 -8.87 12.55
N LEU A 315 -10.09 -7.73 13.25
CA LEU A 315 -8.84 -7.14 13.74
C LEU A 315 -8.45 -7.65 15.13
N THR A 316 -9.40 -8.13 15.94
CA THR A 316 -9.16 -8.40 17.37
C THR A 316 -9.59 -9.79 17.87
N GLY A 317 -10.32 -10.58 17.07
CA GLY A 317 -10.86 -11.88 17.51
C GLY A 317 -11.99 -11.77 18.55
N LYS A 318 -12.50 -10.56 18.79
CA LYS A 318 -13.58 -10.35 19.75
C LYS A 318 -14.92 -10.70 19.11
N ILE A 319 -15.59 -11.72 19.63
CA ILE A 319 -17.00 -12.04 19.33
C ILE A 319 -17.90 -10.81 19.59
N LEU A 320 -18.81 -10.53 18.66
CA LEU A 320 -19.65 -9.32 18.62
C LEU A 320 -21.13 -9.67 18.80
N SER A 321 -21.65 -10.55 17.95
CA SER A 321 -22.89 -11.30 18.12
C SER A 321 -22.56 -12.79 18.25
N VAL A 322 -23.55 -13.55 18.71
CA VAL A 322 -23.61 -15.00 18.60
C VAL A 322 -25.08 -15.37 18.68
N ASP A 323 -25.61 -15.84 17.56
CA ASP A 323 -26.97 -16.34 17.47
C ASP A 323 -26.95 -17.86 17.28
N LYS A 324 -28.04 -18.51 17.71
CA LYS A 324 -28.11 -19.96 17.83
C LYS A 324 -29.57 -20.42 17.81
N ASP A 325 -29.97 -21.06 16.72
CA ASP A 325 -31.33 -21.53 16.51
C ASP A 325 -31.41 -23.08 16.44
N ASP A 326 -32.58 -23.62 16.77
CA ASP A 326 -32.91 -25.05 16.65
C ASP A 326 -33.09 -25.44 15.17
N ILE A 327 -32.40 -26.48 14.69
CA ILE A 327 -32.61 -27.03 13.33
C ILE A 327 -33.93 -27.86 13.32
N ASP A 328 -34.77 -27.68 12.29
CA ASP A 328 -36.05 -28.41 12.17
C ASP A 328 -35.83 -29.92 11.87
N ASP A 329 -36.67 -30.78 12.45
CA ASP A 329 -36.55 -32.27 12.55
C ASP A 329 -36.44 -33.09 11.21
N ASP A 330 -36.34 -32.47 10.03
CA ASP A 330 -36.29 -33.18 8.71
C ASP A 330 -34.85 -33.35 8.15
N ASP A 331 -33.87 -32.61 8.68
CA ASP A 331 -32.44 -32.79 8.35
C ASP A 331 -31.73 -33.85 9.24
N GLY A 332 -30.64 -34.42 8.74
CA GLY A 332 -30.14 -35.75 9.15
C GLY A 332 -29.50 -35.87 10.55
N ASP A 333 -29.76 -36.99 11.24
CA ASP A 333 -29.32 -37.31 12.62
C ASP A 333 -27.89 -36.83 12.95
N ASP A 334 -27.83 -35.89 13.88
CA ASP A 334 -26.62 -35.17 14.26
C ASP A 334 -25.69 -35.95 15.21
N ASN A 335 -26.05 -37.18 15.57
CA ASN A 335 -25.32 -38.03 16.51
C ASN A 335 -24.50 -39.13 15.82
N ASN A 336 -23.88 -38.87 14.67
CA ASN A 336 -22.97 -39.83 14.03
C ASN A 336 -21.65 -39.98 14.84
N PRO A 337 -21.39 -41.12 15.52
CA PRO A 337 -20.20 -41.27 16.35
C PRO A 337 -18.88 -41.33 15.56
N ALA A 338 -18.95 -41.54 14.24
CA ALA A 338 -17.76 -41.62 13.37
C ALA A 338 -17.05 -40.26 13.19
N LEU A 339 -17.75 -39.14 13.42
CA LEU A 339 -17.20 -37.77 13.44
C LEU A 339 -15.91 -37.68 14.27
N SER A 340 -15.89 -38.31 15.46
CA SER A 340 -14.74 -38.36 16.37
C SER A 340 -13.52 -39.15 15.87
N THR A 341 -13.60 -39.78 14.69
CA THR A 341 -12.52 -40.52 14.04
C THR A 341 -12.07 -39.94 12.69
N TYR A 342 -12.69 -38.85 12.23
CA TYR A 342 -12.29 -38.14 11.02
C TYR A 342 -11.17 -37.12 11.28
N ILE A 343 -10.56 -36.61 10.22
CA ILE A 343 -9.41 -35.69 10.30
C ILE A 343 -9.78 -34.29 10.82
N GLY A 344 -11.03 -33.87 10.70
CA GLY A 344 -11.46 -32.51 11.02
C GLY A 344 -11.34 -31.52 9.83
N LYS A 345 -12.17 -30.48 9.86
CA LYS A 345 -12.34 -29.50 8.77
C LYS A 345 -11.08 -28.66 8.58
N ASP A 346 -10.46 -28.17 9.66
CA ASP A 346 -9.17 -27.47 9.64
C ASP A 346 -8.04 -28.30 9.00
N ASN A 347 -8.06 -29.64 9.10
CA ASN A 347 -7.11 -30.50 8.40
C ASN A 347 -7.49 -30.76 6.94
N ALA A 348 -8.77 -30.78 6.58
CA ALA A 348 -9.23 -30.88 5.20
C ALA A 348 -8.85 -29.60 4.41
N VAL A 349 -9.16 -28.42 4.96
CA VAL A 349 -8.74 -27.12 4.42
C VAL A 349 -7.22 -27.03 4.27
N LYS A 350 -6.44 -27.54 5.25
CA LYS A 350 -4.98 -27.64 5.11
C LYS A 350 -4.56 -28.58 3.99
N ALA A 351 -5.24 -29.70 3.76
CA ALA A 351 -4.91 -30.60 2.66
C ALA A 351 -5.22 -29.96 1.29
N ALA A 352 -6.37 -29.29 1.14
CA ALA A 352 -6.76 -28.56 -0.07
C ALA A 352 -5.77 -27.43 -0.39
N LEU A 353 -5.49 -26.53 0.58
CA LEU A 353 -4.54 -25.42 0.41
C LEU A 353 -3.13 -25.88 0.06
N ASN A 354 -2.63 -26.96 0.70
CA ASN A 354 -1.32 -27.54 0.38
C ASN A 354 -1.29 -28.18 -1.01
N HIS A 355 -2.42 -28.70 -1.51
CA HIS A 355 -2.52 -29.23 -2.87
C HIS A 355 -2.56 -28.11 -3.93
N ALA A 356 -3.37 -27.07 -3.69
CA ALA A 356 -3.44 -25.88 -4.54
C ALA A 356 -2.14 -25.06 -4.55
N GLY A 357 -1.30 -25.19 -3.50
CA GLY A 357 -0.12 -24.36 -3.29
C GLY A 357 -0.44 -22.95 -2.78
N LEU A 358 -1.60 -22.78 -2.16
CA LEU A 358 -2.14 -21.50 -1.70
C LEU A 358 -1.93 -21.30 -0.20
N SER A 359 -2.07 -20.05 0.24
CA SER A 359 -2.07 -19.67 1.66
C SER A 359 -3.49 -19.38 2.13
N ALA A 360 -3.80 -19.62 3.41
CA ALA A 360 -5.11 -19.27 3.98
C ALA A 360 -5.44 -17.76 3.89
N SER A 361 -4.44 -16.89 3.75
CA SER A 361 -4.62 -15.45 3.49
C SER A 361 -4.92 -15.09 2.03
N ALA A 362 -4.93 -16.06 1.11
CA ALA A 362 -5.19 -15.87 -0.32
C ALA A 362 -6.56 -16.41 -0.77
N ILE A 363 -7.36 -16.95 0.16
CA ILE A 363 -8.69 -17.52 -0.12
C ILE A 363 -9.81 -16.66 0.50
N ARG A 364 -10.95 -16.67 -0.18
CA ARG A 364 -12.22 -16.03 0.20
C ARG A 364 -13.35 -17.04 -0.02
N ASP A 365 -14.52 -16.81 0.57
CA ASP A 365 -15.70 -17.67 0.39
C ASP A 365 -15.37 -19.14 0.75
N LEU A 366 -15.12 -19.47 2.03
CA LEU A 366 -14.63 -20.81 2.43
C LEU A 366 -15.76 -21.64 3.01
N GLU A 367 -16.19 -22.64 2.24
CA GLU A 367 -17.24 -23.58 2.64
C GLU A 367 -16.65 -24.98 2.84
N VAL A 368 -17.12 -25.70 3.87
CA VAL A 368 -16.69 -27.07 4.17
C VAL A 368 -17.88 -27.89 4.65
N GLU A 369 -18.37 -28.78 3.79
CA GLU A 369 -19.46 -29.72 4.09
C GLU A 369 -18.88 -31.04 4.68
N LEU A 370 -19.70 -32.10 4.78
CA LEU A 370 -19.28 -33.47 5.12
C LEU A 370 -20.35 -34.49 4.67
N ASP A 371 -20.26 -35.00 3.44
CA ASP A 371 -21.21 -35.99 2.87
C ASP A 371 -20.62 -37.43 2.72
N GLU A 372 -21.43 -38.37 2.21
CA GLU A 372 -21.12 -39.79 2.00
C GLU A 372 -21.18 -40.24 0.52
N ASP A 373 -20.21 -39.82 -0.32
CA ASP A 373 -20.05 -40.34 -1.70
C ASP A 373 -19.83 -41.86 -1.74
N ASP A 374 -20.68 -42.56 -2.51
CA ASP A 374 -20.62 -44.00 -2.84
C ASP A 374 -20.33 -44.93 -1.64
N GLY A 375 -20.73 -44.51 -0.43
CA GLY A 375 -20.49 -45.21 0.85
C GLY A 375 -19.17 -44.87 1.56
N ARG A 376 -18.59 -43.69 1.30
CA ARG A 376 -17.39 -43.13 1.93
C ARG A 376 -17.63 -41.70 2.37
N TRP A 377 -17.33 -41.44 3.63
CA TRP A 377 -17.35 -40.08 4.17
C TRP A 377 -16.19 -39.24 3.62
N ILE A 378 -16.54 -38.08 3.08
CA ILE A 378 -15.64 -37.08 2.51
C ILE A 378 -15.89 -35.72 3.17
N TYR A 379 -14.87 -34.86 3.15
CA TYR A 379 -15.06 -33.41 3.28
C TYR A 379 -14.99 -32.84 1.87
N GLU A 380 -16.05 -32.20 1.41
CA GLU A 380 -16.00 -31.23 0.31
C GLU A 380 -15.47 -29.91 0.88
N VAL A 381 -14.60 -29.22 0.11
CA VAL A 381 -13.87 -28.03 0.57
C VAL A 381 -13.80 -27.02 -0.57
N GLU A 382 -14.83 -26.17 -0.64
CA GLU A 382 -14.88 -25.09 -1.63
C GLU A 382 -14.15 -23.84 -1.15
N PHE A 383 -13.42 -23.17 -2.05
CA PHE A 383 -12.95 -21.80 -1.83
C PHE A 383 -12.58 -21.08 -3.13
N LYS A 384 -12.71 -19.75 -3.11
CA LYS A 384 -12.32 -18.89 -4.24
C LYS A 384 -10.94 -18.28 -4.02
N ALA A 385 -10.10 -18.25 -5.06
CA ALA A 385 -8.79 -17.61 -5.03
C ALA A 385 -8.36 -17.05 -6.40
N SER A 386 -8.00 -15.76 -6.44
CA SER A 386 -7.90 -14.98 -7.69
C SER A 386 -9.23 -15.03 -8.47
N ASN A 387 -9.21 -15.32 -9.78
CA ASN A 387 -10.40 -15.50 -10.63
C ASN A 387 -10.87 -16.97 -10.69
N PHE A 388 -10.52 -17.82 -9.71
CA PHE A 388 -10.85 -19.25 -9.76
C PHE A 388 -11.65 -19.72 -8.55
N GLU A 389 -12.66 -20.54 -8.84
CA GLU A 389 -13.30 -21.49 -7.93
C GLU A 389 -12.33 -22.66 -7.69
N TYR A 390 -12.43 -23.33 -6.55
CA TYR A 390 -11.75 -24.60 -6.27
C TYR A 390 -12.68 -25.47 -5.43
N ASP A 391 -12.93 -26.70 -5.89
CA ASP A 391 -13.61 -27.75 -5.13
C ASP A 391 -12.65 -28.95 -4.92
N TYR A 392 -12.85 -29.70 -3.84
CA TYR A 392 -11.94 -30.71 -3.31
C TYR A 392 -12.66 -31.80 -2.48
N ASP A 393 -12.89 -32.98 -3.06
CA ASP A 393 -13.21 -34.18 -2.28
C ASP A 393 -11.99 -34.60 -1.44
N ILE A 394 -12.13 -34.69 -0.12
CA ILE A 394 -11.05 -35.13 0.78
C ILE A 394 -11.52 -36.28 1.67
N ASP A 395 -10.87 -37.44 1.55
CA ASP A 395 -11.16 -38.64 2.32
C ASP A 395 -11.14 -38.34 3.84
N ALA A 396 -12.32 -38.37 4.49
CA ALA A 396 -12.47 -37.86 5.85
C ALA A 396 -11.69 -38.65 6.91
N LEU A 397 -11.28 -39.89 6.60
CA LEU A 397 -10.49 -40.75 7.48
C LEU A 397 -8.97 -40.58 7.31
N THR A 398 -8.49 -40.11 6.15
CA THR A 398 -7.05 -40.10 5.82
C THR A 398 -6.50 -38.75 5.37
N GLY A 399 -7.34 -37.76 5.07
CA GLY A 399 -6.92 -36.46 4.54
C GLY A 399 -6.33 -36.54 3.14
N LYS A 400 -6.65 -37.61 2.39
CA LYS A 400 -6.21 -37.79 1.02
C LYS A 400 -7.20 -37.13 0.07
N VAL A 401 -6.77 -36.08 -0.63
CA VAL A 401 -7.44 -35.50 -1.81
C VAL A 401 -7.84 -36.60 -2.80
N LEU A 402 -9.11 -36.65 -3.19
CA LEU A 402 -9.74 -37.67 -4.04
C LEU A 402 -10.01 -37.12 -5.45
N SER A 403 -10.75 -36.02 -5.53
CA SER A 403 -10.96 -35.16 -6.71
C SER A 403 -10.22 -33.83 -6.52
N VAL A 404 -10.29 -32.97 -7.54
CA VAL A 404 -10.13 -31.52 -7.43
C VAL A 404 -10.61 -30.92 -8.75
N ASP A 405 -11.65 -30.12 -8.70
CA ASP A 405 -12.13 -29.34 -9.83
C ASP A 405 -11.90 -27.84 -9.58
N LYS A 406 -11.78 -27.06 -10.66
CA LYS A 406 -11.19 -25.72 -10.58
C LYS A 406 -11.51 -24.87 -11.82
N ASP A 407 -12.57 -24.10 -11.71
CA ASP A 407 -13.14 -23.35 -12.83
C ASP A 407 -12.81 -21.85 -12.76
N ASP A 408 -12.85 -21.16 -13.91
CA ASP A 408 -12.71 -19.71 -14.02
C ASP A 408 -14.05 -19.04 -13.66
N ILE A 409 -14.04 -18.13 -12.66
CA ILE A 409 -15.23 -17.42 -12.13
C ILE A 409 -15.94 -16.55 -13.20
N ASP A 410 -15.26 -16.26 -14.31
CA ASP A 410 -15.75 -15.42 -15.39
C ASP A 410 -16.50 -16.19 -16.51
N ASP A 411 -16.48 -17.54 -16.54
CA ASP A 411 -16.97 -18.38 -17.66
C ASP A 411 -18.38 -18.98 -17.45
N ASP A 412 -19.39 -18.10 -17.32
CA ASP A 412 -20.81 -18.45 -17.55
C ASP A 412 -21.10 -18.41 -19.08
N ASP A 413 -21.61 -19.51 -19.67
CA ASP A 413 -21.97 -19.73 -21.10
C ASP A 413 -20.84 -19.83 -22.18
N ASP A 414 -20.27 -21.04 -22.44
CA ASP A 414 -20.28 -21.72 -23.77
C ASP A 414 -19.65 -23.16 -23.75
N ASP A 415 -20.12 -24.07 -24.63
CA ASP A 415 -19.80 -25.52 -24.69
C ASP A 415 -18.41 -25.92 -25.31
N ASP A 416 -17.96 -27.16 -24.98
CA ASP A 416 -16.99 -28.06 -25.69
C ASP A 416 -15.50 -27.61 -25.91
N ASP A 417 -14.51 -28.27 -25.26
CA ASP A 417 -13.64 -29.36 -25.83
C ASP A 417 -12.38 -29.68 -24.95
N ASP A 418 -11.97 -30.96 -24.86
CA ASP A 418 -10.85 -31.45 -24.02
C ASP A 418 -9.44 -30.90 -24.40
N TYR A 419 -8.70 -30.21 -23.50
CA TYR A 419 -7.24 -30.03 -23.66
C TYR A 419 -6.38 -29.87 -22.38
N TYR A 420 -5.76 -30.97 -21.92
CA TYR A 420 -4.75 -30.98 -20.84
C TYR A 420 -3.28 -30.84 -21.32
N PRO A 421 -2.52 -29.83 -20.84
CA PRO A 421 -1.04 -29.83 -20.81
C PRO A 421 -0.47 -30.01 -19.39
N THR A 422 0.83 -30.33 -19.26
CA THR A 422 1.42 -30.92 -18.02
C THR A 422 2.39 -30.03 -17.23
N GLN A 423 2.74 -30.50 -16.02
CA GLN A 423 3.46 -29.86 -14.90
C GLN A 423 4.74 -29.02 -15.20
N PRO A 424 5.06 -28.04 -14.32
CA PRO A 424 6.25 -27.17 -14.42
C PRO A 424 7.55 -27.78 -13.87
N THR A 425 8.68 -27.06 -14.03
CA THR A 425 10.01 -27.44 -13.48
C THR A 425 10.71 -26.28 -12.75
N GLN A 426 11.59 -26.59 -11.80
CA GLN A 426 12.14 -25.67 -10.78
C GLN A 426 13.44 -24.90 -11.18
N PRO A 427 13.85 -23.85 -10.42
CA PRO A 427 14.72 -22.76 -10.92
C PRO A 427 16.24 -22.91 -10.66
N THR A 428 17.02 -21.90 -11.10
CA THR A 428 18.47 -21.74 -10.82
C THR A 428 18.84 -20.29 -10.45
N ASN A 429 20.01 -20.07 -9.85
CA ASN A 429 20.33 -18.91 -8.98
C ASN A 429 21.25 -17.81 -9.60
N PRO A 430 21.39 -16.62 -8.95
CA PRO A 430 21.81 -15.34 -9.59
C PRO A 430 23.28 -14.88 -9.32
N PRO A 431 23.68 -13.69 -9.81
CA PRO A 431 24.72 -12.90 -9.11
C PRO A 431 24.63 -11.34 -9.14
N ALA A 432 24.96 -10.74 -7.97
CA ALA A 432 25.78 -9.51 -7.75
C ALA A 432 25.22 -8.06 -7.81
N THR A 433 25.82 -7.20 -6.97
CA THR A 433 25.51 -5.76 -6.69
C THR A 433 26.76 -4.87 -6.85
N PRO A 434 26.65 -3.54 -7.07
CA PRO A 434 27.64 -2.63 -6.45
C PRO A 434 27.23 -1.14 -6.12
N THR A 435 27.25 -0.79 -4.83
CA THR A 435 27.84 0.46 -4.22
C THR A 435 27.29 1.90 -4.46
N ARG A 436 27.70 2.84 -3.58
CA ARG A 436 27.17 4.21 -3.35
C ARG A 436 28.28 5.28 -3.14
N PRO A 437 28.12 6.50 -3.69
CA PRO A 437 28.46 7.77 -2.99
C PRO A 437 27.35 8.85 -3.16
N ALA A 438 27.23 9.99 -2.46
CA ALA A 438 27.70 10.62 -1.23
C ALA A 438 27.10 12.06 -1.22
N ASN A 439 27.04 12.77 -0.10
CA ASN A 439 26.16 13.96 0.14
C ASN A 439 26.94 15.13 0.81
N PRO A 440 26.33 16.29 1.20
CA PRO A 440 25.02 16.88 0.86
C PRO A 440 25.23 18.18 0.01
N PRO A 441 24.95 19.47 0.39
CA PRO A 441 24.53 20.13 1.65
C PRO A 441 23.10 20.78 1.63
N ALA A 442 22.58 21.18 2.81
CA ALA A 442 21.35 21.96 3.04
C ALA A 442 21.40 22.63 4.45
N THR A 443 20.49 23.49 4.94
CA THR A 443 19.25 24.08 4.36
C THR A 443 19.38 25.63 4.31
N PRO A 444 18.68 26.58 5.02
CA PRO A 444 17.44 26.62 5.87
C PRO A 444 16.18 27.06 5.06
N THR A 445 14.92 27.13 5.54
CA THR A 445 14.15 26.82 6.78
C THR A 445 12.68 26.64 6.31
N GLN A 446 11.78 25.80 6.86
CA GLN A 446 11.25 25.60 8.25
C GLN A 446 10.29 26.69 8.75
N PRO A 447 9.25 26.37 9.57
CA PRO A 447 9.07 25.16 10.42
C PRO A 447 8.11 24.10 9.84
N ALA A 448 7.95 22.89 10.39
CA ALA A 448 8.87 21.99 11.11
C ALA A 448 8.27 20.56 11.06
N ALA A 449 9.04 19.56 10.63
CA ALA A 449 8.53 18.21 10.36
C ALA A 449 8.92 17.18 11.43
N THR A 450 8.06 16.20 11.68
CA THR A 450 8.36 14.97 12.43
C THR A 450 9.63 14.35 11.86
N THR A 451 10.66 14.27 12.70
CA THR A 451 12.02 13.89 12.31
C THR A 451 12.42 12.56 12.98
N ARG A 452 11.42 11.81 13.47
CA ARG A 452 11.58 10.62 14.29
C ARG A 452 10.97 9.40 13.60
N MET A 453 11.46 8.22 13.96
CA MET A 453 11.09 6.90 13.43
C MET A 453 10.06 6.24 14.35
N SER A 454 9.05 5.58 13.79
CA SER A 454 8.06 4.82 14.57
C SER A 454 8.65 3.53 15.16
N ALA A 455 7.99 2.97 16.18
CA ALA A 455 8.43 1.74 16.82
C ALA A 455 8.36 0.52 15.86
N ALA A 456 7.35 0.48 14.98
CA ALA A 456 7.22 -0.57 13.96
C ALA A 456 8.39 -0.55 12.96
N THR A 457 8.73 0.64 12.41
CA THR A 457 9.90 0.80 11.53
C THR A 457 11.21 0.45 12.25
N ALA A 458 11.32 0.75 13.55
CA ALA A 458 12.49 0.39 14.35
C ALA A 458 12.63 -1.13 14.52
N ARG A 459 11.55 -1.85 14.86
CA ARG A 459 11.52 -3.32 14.93
C ARG A 459 11.89 -3.94 13.58
N ALA A 460 11.25 -3.51 12.49
CA ALA A 460 11.53 -3.99 11.13
C ALA A 460 13.01 -3.78 10.74
N LYS A 461 13.60 -2.61 11.04
CA LYS A 461 15.02 -2.36 10.77
C LYS A 461 15.98 -3.27 11.55
N VAL A 462 15.65 -3.65 12.78
CA VAL A 462 16.45 -4.60 13.56
C VAL A 462 16.35 -6.00 12.95
N ILE A 463 15.14 -6.50 12.67
CA ILE A 463 14.93 -7.82 12.07
C ILE A 463 15.60 -7.91 10.69
N ASN A 464 15.42 -6.92 9.81
CA ASN A 464 16.02 -6.91 8.47
C ASN A 464 17.55 -6.84 8.51
N LYS A 465 18.13 -6.20 9.55
CA LYS A 465 19.57 -6.14 9.77
C LYS A 465 20.15 -7.43 10.36
N PHE A 466 19.36 -8.17 11.14
CA PHE A 466 19.71 -9.48 11.69
C PHE A 466 19.42 -10.64 10.72
N GLY A 467 18.59 -10.39 9.70
CA GLY A 467 18.17 -11.35 8.69
C GLY A 467 17.05 -12.28 9.16
N GLY A 468 16.11 -11.77 9.97
CA GLY A 468 15.03 -12.54 10.58
C GLY A 468 15.15 -12.63 12.12
N GLY A 469 14.43 -13.58 12.72
CA GLY A 469 14.32 -13.74 14.17
C GLY A 469 13.22 -12.86 14.79
N ILE A 470 13.24 -12.70 16.11
CA ILE A 470 12.29 -11.85 16.85
C ILE A 470 12.98 -10.71 17.60
N ILE A 471 12.21 -9.68 17.93
CA ILE A 471 12.59 -8.70 18.95
C ILE A 471 12.19 -9.29 20.30
N GLN A 472 13.16 -9.47 21.20
CA GLN A 472 12.88 -9.91 22.58
C GLN A 472 12.53 -8.72 23.47
N LYS A 473 13.14 -7.55 23.26
CA LYS A 473 12.69 -6.31 23.91
C LYS A 473 13.05 -5.09 23.08
N ILE A 474 12.21 -4.06 23.13
CA ILE A 474 12.50 -2.75 22.57
C ILE A 474 11.93 -1.63 23.45
N GLU A 475 12.77 -0.65 23.74
CA GLU A 475 12.46 0.54 24.54
C GLU A 475 12.85 1.80 23.76
N TYR A 476 11.96 2.78 23.68
CA TYR A 476 12.27 4.11 23.20
C TYR A 476 12.87 4.97 24.32
N ALA A 477 14.17 5.20 24.23
CA ALA A 477 14.90 6.11 25.09
C ALA A 477 14.76 7.55 24.56
N TYR A 478 13.95 8.35 25.24
CA TYR A 478 13.78 9.77 24.93
C TYR A 478 15.04 10.58 25.23
N ASP A 479 15.49 11.31 24.22
CA ASP A 479 16.54 12.32 24.27
C ASP A 479 16.15 13.38 23.22
N GLU A 480 16.23 14.67 23.56
CA GLU A 480 15.91 15.76 22.62
C GLU A 480 16.90 15.82 21.44
N SER A 481 18.16 15.52 21.71
CA SER A 481 19.29 15.64 20.77
C SER A 481 19.60 14.32 20.05
N ASN A 482 19.42 13.18 20.72
CA ASN A 482 19.80 11.86 20.19
C ASN A 482 18.82 10.73 20.61
N PRO A 483 17.52 10.82 20.25
CA PRO A 483 16.51 9.82 20.63
C PRO A 483 16.85 8.45 20.03
N LYS A 484 16.60 7.36 20.76
CA LYS A 484 16.94 5.99 20.30
C LYS A 484 15.88 4.97 20.61
N TYR A 485 15.81 3.94 19.79
CA TYR A 485 15.33 2.64 20.21
C TYR A 485 16.52 1.80 20.72
N LYS A 486 16.34 1.15 21.86
CA LYS A 486 17.31 0.23 22.46
C LYS A 486 16.65 -1.11 22.70
N GLY A 487 17.40 -2.19 22.66
CA GLY A 487 16.79 -3.50 22.88
C GLY A 487 17.67 -4.67 22.56
N GLU A 488 17.03 -5.84 22.54
CA GLU A 488 17.61 -7.12 22.18
C GLU A 488 16.72 -7.87 21.20
N ALA A 489 17.35 -8.52 20.23
CA ALA A 489 16.70 -9.39 19.26
C ALA A 489 17.39 -10.76 19.23
N LEU A 490 16.61 -11.82 18.98
CA LEU A 490 17.05 -13.22 19.04
C LEU A 490 16.81 -13.94 17.71
N LYS A 491 17.77 -14.79 17.31
CA LYS A 491 17.71 -15.63 16.11
C LYS A 491 18.72 -16.78 16.21
N ASP A 492 18.31 -18.01 15.93
CA ASP A 492 19.16 -19.20 15.69
C ASP A 492 20.29 -19.42 16.74
N GLY A 493 20.00 -19.24 18.03
CA GLY A 493 21.00 -19.34 19.11
C GLY A 493 21.93 -18.13 19.26
N TYR A 494 21.57 -16.98 18.66
CA TYR A 494 22.28 -15.71 18.78
C TYR A 494 21.36 -14.61 19.32
N ARG A 495 21.96 -13.68 20.09
CA ARG A 495 21.36 -12.43 20.55
C ARG A 495 22.13 -11.25 19.98
N VAL A 496 21.42 -10.20 19.60
CA VAL A 496 22.04 -8.90 19.32
C VAL A 496 21.50 -7.83 20.26
N VAL A 497 22.40 -7.12 20.95
CA VAL A 497 22.06 -5.93 21.75
C VAL A 497 22.25 -4.69 20.89
N PHE A 498 21.17 -3.94 20.63
CA PHE A 498 21.18 -2.82 19.70
C PHE A 498 20.91 -1.47 20.36
N GLU A 499 21.45 -0.40 19.74
CA GLU A 499 20.95 0.96 19.87
C GLU A 499 20.77 1.52 18.45
N LEU A 500 19.52 1.77 18.06
CA LEU A 500 19.10 2.33 16.78
C LEU A 500 18.72 3.80 16.99
N ASN A 501 19.30 4.70 16.21
CA ASN A 501 18.95 6.12 16.25
C ASN A 501 17.53 6.33 15.70
N ALA A 502 16.66 6.90 16.52
CA ALA A 502 15.28 7.17 16.14
C ALA A 502 15.16 8.45 15.29
N ASN A 503 16.20 9.29 15.19
CA ASN A 503 16.19 10.46 14.32
C ASN A 503 16.45 10.05 12.86
N LEU A 504 15.46 10.24 11.99
CA LEU A 504 15.52 9.86 10.57
C LEU A 504 16.60 10.63 9.75
N LYS A 505 17.14 11.72 10.30
CA LYS A 505 18.22 12.53 9.72
C LYS A 505 19.59 12.23 10.37
N ALA A 506 19.70 11.23 11.24
CA ALA A 506 20.96 10.84 11.85
C ALA A 506 21.95 10.28 10.83
N ILE A 507 23.18 10.82 10.82
CA ILE A 507 24.28 10.36 9.95
C ILE A 507 24.78 8.95 10.36
N LYS A 508 24.63 8.61 11.65
CA LYS A 508 24.94 7.30 12.23
C LYS A 508 23.63 6.65 12.69
N GLU A 509 23.12 5.71 11.90
CA GLU A 509 21.88 4.99 12.17
C GLU A 509 22.00 4.04 13.37
N TRP A 510 23.10 3.29 13.47
CA TRP A 510 23.31 2.30 14.54
C TRP A 510 24.37 2.80 15.51
N ASP A 511 23.98 3.06 16.75
CA ASP A 511 24.91 3.45 17.81
C ASP A 511 25.61 2.24 18.44
N LYS A 512 24.92 1.09 18.52
CA LYS A 512 25.38 -0.21 19.03
C LYS A 512 24.78 -1.37 18.22
N TRP A 513 25.53 -2.45 18.02
CA TRP A 513 25.08 -3.68 17.35
C TRP A 513 25.97 -4.86 17.79
N ASP A 514 25.79 -5.29 19.04
CA ASP A 514 26.69 -6.23 19.70
C ASP A 514 26.07 -7.63 19.66
N VAL A 515 26.58 -8.48 18.74
CA VAL A 515 26.14 -9.87 18.59
C VAL A 515 26.89 -10.78 19.58
N GLY A 516 26.16 -11.68 20.23
CA GLY A 516 26.68 -12.76 21.05
C GLY A 516 25.81 -14.01 20.96
N ASN A 517 26.17 -15.06 21.68
CA ASN A 517 25.38 -16.29 21.74
C ASN A 517 24.21 -16.13 22.71
N ASP A 518 23.14 -16.88 22.44
CA ASP A 518 21.96 -16.99 23.28
C ASP A 518 21.59 -18.47 23.47
N ASN A 519 21.24 -18.85 24.70
CA ASN A 519 20.85 -20.21 25.04
C ASN A 519 19.37 -20.34 25.43
N THR A 520 18.58 -19.28 25.24
CA THR A 520 17.12 -19.24 25.49
C THR A 520 16.31 -19.34 24.21
N TRP A 521 16.94 -19.11 23.04
CA TRP A 521 16.30 -19.29 21.73
C TRP A 521 15.65 -20.68 21.58
N ASP A 522 16.38 -21.74 21.90
CA ASP A 522 15.89 -23.12 21.74
C ASP A 522 14.70 -23.44 22.67
N ASP A 523 14.56 -22.71 23.79
CA ASP A 523 13.47 -22.89 24.75
C ASP A 523 12.11 -22.50 24.12
N PHE A 524 12.05 -21.41 23.34
CA PHE A 524 10.79 -20.87 22.77
C PHE A 524 10.65 -20.95 21.24
N ALA A 525 11.74 -21.16 20.49
CA ALA A 525 11.71 -21.04 19.02
C ALA A 525 10.72 -21.97 18.33
N HIS A 526 10.39 -23.10 18.96
CA HIS A 526 9.42 -24.08 18.49
C HIS A 526 7.96 -23.57 18.51
N ALA A 527 7.63 -22.62 19.38
CA ALA A 527 6.28 -22.05 19.53
C ALA A 527 6.06 -20.77 18.72
N LEU A 528 7.11 -20.17 18.14
CA LEU A 528 7.05 -18.87 17.44
C LEU A 528 6.02 -18.80 16.30
N GLY A 529 5.72 -19.93 15.65
CA GLY A 529 4.72 -20.01 14.58
C GLY A 529 3.27 -20.12 15.07
N GLN A 530 3.03 -20.11 16.38
CA GLN A 530 1.70 -20.21 17.01
C GLN A 530 1.38 -19.02 17.93
N MET A 531 2.34 -18.12 18.15
CA MET A 531 2.16 -16.91 18.96
C MET A 531 1.90 -15.68 18.09
N ILE A 532 1.16 -14.71 18.62
CA ILE A 532 1.05 -13.38 18.02
C ILE A 532 2.42 -12.67 18.05
N THR A 533 2.67 -11.80 17.09
CA THR A 533 3.91 -11.03 17.01
C THR A 533 3.91 -9.79 17.92
N MET A 534 5.10 -9.30 18.28
CA MET A 534 5.28 -8.01 18.96
C MET A 534 4.67 -6.82 18.18
N ASN A 535 4.43 -6.95 16.87
CA ASN A 535 3.67 -5.95 16.11
C ASN A 535 2.18 -6.02 16.43
N GLN A 536 1.57 -7.21 16.39
CA GLN A 536 0.16 -7.42 16.76
C GLN A 536 -0.09 -7.00 18.22
N ALA A 537 0.73 -7.45 19.17
CA ALA A 537 0.62 -7.05 20.58
C ALA A 537 0.68 -5.51 20.77
N ALA A 538 1.63 -4.84 20.10
CA ALA A 538 1.71 -3.38 20.14
C ALA A 538 0.51 -2.67 19.50
N ASN A 539 -0.08 -3.24 18.44
CA ASN A 539 -1.29 -2.71 17.81
C ASN A 539 -2.52 -2.91 18.71
N SER A 540 -2.64 -4.05 19.38
CA SER A 540 -3.69 -4.32 20.37
C SER A 540 -3.66 -3.31 21.52
N VAL A 541 -2.47 -2.89 21.98
CA VAL A 541 -2.32 -1.81 22.99
C VAL A 541 -2.85 -0.47 22.47
N ILE A 542 -2.55 -0.12 21.21
CA ILE A 542 -3.03 1.12 20.59
C ILE A 542 -4.56 1.07 20.47
N SER A 543 -5.12 -0.05 20.00
CA SER A 543 -6.58 -0.27 19.91
C SER A 543 -7.27 -0.16 21.27
N ARG A 544 -6.85 -0.97 22.26
CA ARG A 544 -7.41 -0.99 23.63
C ARG A 544 -7.28 0.36 24.37
N SER A 545 -6.30 1.19 24.00
CA SER A 545 -6.17 2.55 24.56
C SER A 545 -7.26 3.53 24.12
N GLY A 546 -7.98 3.23 23.02
CA GLY A 546 -8.99 4.11 22.41
C GLY A 546 -8.44 5.40 21.81
N LYS A 547 -7.13 5.48 21.54
CA LYS A 547 -6.44 6.71 21.10
C LYS A 547 -5.40 6.42 20.02
N SER A 548 -5.63 6.94 18.82
CA SER A 548 -4.72 6.79 17.66
C SER A 548 -3.31 7.38 17.85
N ASN A 549 -3.12 8.27 18.83
CA ASN A 549 -1.81 8.83 19.19
C ASN A 549 -1.09 8.08 20.33
N THR A 550 -1.53 6.87 20.70
CA THR A 550 -0.89 6.08 21.75
C THR A 550 0.47 5.56 21.30
N PHE A 551 1.51 5.94 22.04
CA PHE A 551 2.88 5.54 21.78
C PHE A 551 3.30 4.41 22.72
N VAL A 552 3.50 3.20 22.19
CA VAL A 552 4.11 2.08 22.92
C VAL A 552 5.59 2.37 23.11
N GLN A 553 5.99 2.85 24.29
CA GLN A 553 7.37 3.20 24.60
C GLN A 553 8.23 1.97 24.78
N LYS A 554 7.71 0.96 25.49
CA LYS A 554 8.45 -0.26 25.86
C LYS A 554 7.57 -1.48 25.65
N ILE A 555 8.15 -2.53 25.08
CA ILE A 555 7.53 -3.86 24.99
C ILE A 555 8.62 -4.94 25.03
N ASP A 556 8.46 -5.90 25.95
CA ASP A 556 9.35 -7.04 26.15
C ASP A 556 8.55 -8.34 25.96
N PHE A 557 9.13 -9.31 25.27
CA PHE A 557 8.67 -10.68 25.22
C PHE A 557 9.31 -11.50 26.34
N LEU A 558 8.48 -12.16 27.14
CA LEU A 558 8.84 -13.12 28.17
C LEU A 558 8.42 -14.52 27.72
N TRP A 559 9.32 -15.49 27.85
CA TRP A 559 8.97 -16.89 27.71
C TRP A 559 8.65 -17.51 29.07
N ASP A 560 7.54 -18.23 29.11
CA ASP A 560 7.19 -19.25 30.10
C ASP A 560 6.61 -20.44 29.33
N ASP A 561 6.82 -21.67 29.80
CA ASP A 561 6.40 -22.89 29.10
C ASP A 561 4.86 -23.07 29.08
N SER A 562 4.12 -22.27 29.86
CA SER A 562 2.66 -22.24 29.95
C SER A 562 2.07 -20.92 29.45
N GLU A 563 2.56 -19.80 29.96
CA GLU A 563 1.96 -18.46 29.78
C GLU A 563 3.04 -17.46 29.27
N PRO A 564 3.48 -17.57 28.00
CA PRO A 564 4.40 -16.61 27.39
C PRO A 564 3.70 -15.26 27.18
N LEU A 565 4.41 -14.15 27.40
CA LEU A 565 3.82 -12.82 27.58
C LEU A 565 4.54 -11.70 26.83
N TYR A 566 3.79 -10.73 26.34
CA TYR A 566 4.28 -9.39 25.98
C TYR A 566 3.90 -8.39 27.08
N GLN A 567 4.87 -7.98 27.89
CA GLN A 567 4.69 -6.93 28.91
C GLN A 567 5.21 -5.57 28.40
N GLY A 568 4.65 -4.46 28.85
CA GLY A 568 5.14 -3.15 28.42
C GLY A 568 4.47 -1.90 28.98
N GLU A 569 4.88 -0.76 28.42
CA GLU A 569 4.38 0.58 28.78
C GLU A 569 4.04 1.40 27.53
N ALA A 570 2.87 2.04 27.54
CA ALA A 570 2.40 2.92 26.49
C ALA A 570 1.83 4.24 27.04
N PHE A 571 1.84 5.30 26.24
CA PHE A 571 1.53 6.66 26.69
C PHE A 571 0.63 7.41 25.71
N SER A 572 -0.36 8.14 26.22
CA SER A 572 -1.26 8.94 25.37
C SER A 572 -2.00 10.03 26.16
N LYS A 573 -1.58 11.28 25.97
CA LYS A 573 -2.18 12.52 26.54
C LYS A 573 -2.44 12.47 28.05
N GLY A 574 -1.39 12.65 28.86
CA GLY A 574 -1.46 12.59 30.33
C GLY A 574 -1.79 11.23 30.95
N VAL A 575 -2.00 10.19 30.13
CA VAL A 575 -2.29 8.81 30.56
C VAL A 575 -1.11 7.88 30.23
N LYS A 576 -0.70 7.08 31.21
CA LYS A 576 0.17 5.91 31.04
C LYS A 576 -0.66 4.63 31.17
N TYR A 577 -0.38 3.68 30.29
CA TYR A 577 -0.90 2.33 30.29
C TYR A 577 0.26 1.36 30.59
N SER A 578 0.10 0.50 31.58
CA SER A 578 0.91 -0.72 31.76
C SER A 578 0.10 -1.89 31.22
N PHE A 579 0.75 -2.88 30.59
CA PHE A 579 0.05 -4.03 30.02
C PHE A 579 0.87 -5.32 30.11
N GLU A 580 0.16 -6.44 30.21
CA GLU A 580 0.65 -7.80 29.97
C GLU A 580 -0.33 -8.49 29.02
N ILE A 581 0.18 -9.05 27.92
CA ILE A 581 -0.60 -9.66 26.83
C ILE A 581 -0.11 -11.08 26.60
N ASN A 582 -1.00 -12.07 26.70
CA ASN A 582 -0.68 -13.47 26.41
C ASN A 582 -0.24 -13.63 24.95
N ALA A 583 0.95 -14.18 24.74
CA ALA A 583 1.54 -14.30 23.41
C ALA A 583 0.87 -15.39 22.57
N ASN A 584 0.20 -16.38 23.16
CA ASN A 584 -0.44 -17.47 22.43
C ASN A 584 -1.75 -17.05 21.73
N ASN A 585 -2.52 -16.13 22.32
CA ASN A 585 -3.84 -15.73 21.80
C ASN A 585 -4.06 -14.21 21.67
N GLY A 586 -3.23 -13.37 22.30
CA GLY A 586 -3.36 -11.91 22.27
C GLY A 586 -4.30 -11.30 23.32
N ASP A 587 -4.79 -12.08 24.28
CA ASP A 587 -5.58 -11.57 25.41
C ASP A 587 -4.73 -10.70 26.34
N PHE A 588 -5.36 -9.72 27.00
CA PHE A 588 -4.72 -8.90 28.03
C PHE A 588 -4.96 -9.50 29.41
N GLU A 589 -3.88 -9.96 30.05
CA GLU A 589 -3.88 -10.45 31.42
C GLU A 589 -3.80 -9.29 32.43
N GLU A 590 -2.95 -8.27 32.15
CA GLU A 590 -2.92 -7.01 32.88
C GLU A 590 -3.19 -5.82 31.95
N TRP A 591 -3.96 -4.83 32.44
CA TRP A 591 -4.18 -3.55 31.77
C TRP A 591 -4.42 -2.45 32.81
N ASP A 592 -3.35 -1.80 33.23
CA ASP A 592 -3.36 -0.86 34.34
C ASP A 592 -3.23 0.59 33.84
N VAL A 593 -4.16 1.46 34.26
CA VAL A 593 -4.31 2.83 33.71
C VAL A 593 -4.00 3.87 34.76
N SER A 594 -2.94 4.65 34.56
CA SER A 594 -2.49 5.69 35.48
C SER A 594 -2.57 7.09 34.85
N THR A 595 -2.95 8.07 35.67
CA THR A 595 -3.17 9.47 35.27
C THR A 595 -2.66 10.42 36.36
N GLY A 596 -2.25 11.64 35.97
CA GLY A 596 -1.86 12.68 36.93
C GLY A 596 -0.37 13.05 36.99
N ASP A 597 0.39 12.82 35.91
CA ASP A 597 1.70 13.41 35.69
C ASP A 597 1.75 14.02 34.28
N ASP A 598 1.61 15.34 34.20
CA ASP A 598 1.54 16.04 32.91
C ASP A 598 2.88 16.02 32.16
N THR A 599 3.98 15.64 32.82
CA THR A 599 5.33 15.69 32.24
C THR A 599 5.59 14.58 31.22
N TRP A 600 4.72 13.58 31.07
CA TRP A 600 4.87 12.56 30.02
C TRP A 600 4.45 13.12 28.64
N GLU A 601 3.39 13.93 28.57
CA GLU A 601 2.87 14.42 27.28
C GLU A 601 3.87 15.30 26.54
N GLU A 602 4.47 16.29 27.19
CA GLU A 602 5.46 17.20 26.57
C GLU A 602 6.67 16.47 25.97
N LYS A 603 7.10 15.35 26.57
CA LYS A 603 8.24 14.56 26.08
C LYS A 603 7.87 13.78 24.82
N TYR A 604 6.78 13.01 24.86
CA TYR A 604 6.46 12.05 23.80
C TYR A 604 5.58 12.62 22.67
N TYR A 605 5.02 13.83 22.80
CA TYR A 605 4.18 14.50 21.79
C TYR A 605 4.75 14.47 20.35
N ASN A 606 6.07 14.57 20.22
CA ASN A 606 6.77 14.61 18.92
C ASN A 606 7.20 13.22 18.42
N VAL A 607 6.59 12.14 18.92
CA VAL A 607 6.86 10.74 18.53
C VAL A 607 5.56 10.10 18.04
N GLN A 608 5.28 10.34 16.77
CA GLN A 608 4.30 9.63 15.94
C GLN A 608 5.10 8.97 14.82
#